data_AF-A0AAU8CK70-F1
#
_entry.id   AF-A0AAU8CK70-F1
#
_cell.length_a   1.000
_cell.length_b   1.000
_cell.length_c   1.000
_cell.angle_alpha   90.00
_cell.angle_beta   90.00
_cell.angle_gamma   90.00
#
_symmetry.space_group_name_H-M   'P 1'
#
loop_
_entity.id
_entity.type
_entity.pdbx_description
1 polymer ?
#
loop_
_entity_poly.entity_id
_entity_poly.type
_entity_poly.pdbx_seq_one_letter_code
_entity_poly.pdbx_strand_id
1 'polypeptide(L)'
;MKIKPEHYDHMKAEITKISTPHKLDCHRQFIVNEGKSKDVEKRLRWDMSYYAGLSAWISDNIYPYANDDHIDTALRNIMKELTA
;
A
#
# COMPACT_ATOMS: atom_id res chain seq x y z
N MET A 1 -3.02 -14.43 6.73
CA MET A 1 -2.19 -13.55 5.87
C MET A 1 -0.83 -14.22 5.69
N LYS A 2 -0.29 -14.28 4.47
CA LYS A 2 0.98 -15.00 4.18
C LYS A 2 2.23 -14.15 4.44
N ILE A 3 2.10 -12.82 4.40
CA ILE A 3 3.18 -11.89 4.71
C ILE A 3 3.61 -12.06 6.16
N LYS A 4 4.93 -12.16 6.39
CA LYS A 4 5.49 -12.31 7.73
C LYS A 4 5.25 -11.03 8.57
N PRO A 5 5.07 -11.12 9.89
CA PRO A 5 4.84 -9.97 10.74
C PRO A 5 5.91 -8.87 10.58
N GLU A 6 7.18 -9.24 10.56
CA GLU A 6 8.28 -8.29 10.40
C GLU A 6 8.25 -7.53 9.07
N HIS A 7 7.80 -8.18 8.00
CA HIS A 7 7.65 -7.57 6.69
C HIS A 7 6.41 -6.67 6.63
N TYR A 8 5.33 -7.07 7.31
CA TYR A 8 4.14 -6.24 7.47
C TYR A 8 4.47 -4.95 8.22
N ASP A 9 5.16 -5.07 9.36
CA ASP A 9 5.54 -3.93 10.20
C ASP A 9 6.47 -2.97 9.46
N HIS A 10 7.42 -3.49 8.67
CA HIS A 10 8.27 -2.65 7.83
C HIS A 10 7.46 -1.86 6.80
N MET A 11 6.59 -2.52 6.02
CA MET A 11 5.73 -1.83 5.05
C MET A 11 4.84 -0.79 5.72
N LYS A 12 4.24 -1.14 6.87
CA LYS A 12 3.40 -0.22 7.64
C LYS A 12 4.20 1.00 8.09
N ALA A 13 5.38 0.81 8.64
CA ALA A 13 6.23 1.89 9.12
C ALA A 13 6.60 2.86 7.99
N GLU A 14 7.01 2.37 6.82
CA GLU A 14 7.37 3.22 5.68
C GLU A 14 6.16 3.98 5.11
N ILE A 15 5.00 3.32 4.98
CA ILE A 15 3.77 3.99 4.51
C ILE A 15 3.32 5.05 5.52
N THR A 16 3.39 4.76 6.82
CA THR A 16 2.99 5.70 7.88
C THR A 16 3.80 7.01 7.82
N LYS A 17 5.09 6.96 7.44
CA LYS A 17 5.93 8.17 7.33
C LYS A 17 5.43 9.14 6.26
N ILE A 18 4.81 8.63 5.20
CA ILE A 18 4.38 9.45 4.05
C ILE A 18 2.89 9.76 4.07
N SER A 19 2.09 8.93 4.74
CA SER A 19 0.64 8.99 4.74
C SER A 19 0.10 9.83 5.89
N THR A 20 -0.78 10.78 5.55
CA THR A 20 -1.70 11.43 6.50
C THR A 20 -3.12 11.28 5.95
N PRO A 21 -4.18 11.33 6.78
CA PRO A 21 -5.56 11.21 6.30
C PRO A 21 -5.87 12.18 5.15
N HIS A 22 -5.47 13.44 5.29
CA HIS A 22 -5.64 14.44 4.23
C HIS A 22 -4.92 14.08 2.92
N LYS A 23 -3.67 13.61 2.98
CA LYS A 23 -2.95 13.18 1.78
C LYS A 23 -3.61 11.98 1.10
N LEU A 24 -4.11 11.02 1.88
CA LEU A 24 -4.80 9.86 1.35
C LEU A 24 -6.09 10.26 0.63
N ASP A 25 -6.88 11.17 1.21
CA ASP A 25 -8.11 11.66 0.60
C ASP A 25 -7.85 12.48 -0.66
N CYS A 26 -6.84 13.36 -0.65
CA CYS A 26 -6.43 14.11 -1.84
C CYS A 26 -5.97 13.18 -2.97
N HIS A 27 -5.16 12.16 -2.66
CA HIS A 27 -4.70 11.21 -3.68
C HIS A 27 -5.85 10.32 -4.19
N ARG A 28 -6.78 9.93 -3.33
CA ARG A 28 -8.01 9.23 -3.73
C ARG A 28 -8.80 10.08 -4.72
N GLN A 29 -9.02 11.36 -4.44
CA GLN A 29 -9.73 12.26 -5.35
C GLN A 29 -8.99 12.44 -6.68
N PHE A 30 -7.65 12.52 -6.65
CA PHE A 30 -6.83 12.56 -7.86
C PHE A 30 -7.06 11.32 -8.75
N ILE A 31 -7.05 10.11 -8.18
CA ILE A 31 -7.29 8.87 -8.94
C ILE A 31 -8.70 8.85 -9.54
N VAL A 32 -9.72 9.29 -8.77
CA VAL A 32 -11.10 9.41 -9.27
C VAL A 32 -11.18 10.37 -10.45
N ASN A 33 -10.55 11.54 -10.35
CA ASN A 33 -10.54 12.55 -11.41
C ASN A 33 -9.78 12.06 -12.66
N GLU A 34 -8.74 11.25 -12.49
CA GLU A 34 -7.99 10.67 -13.61
C GLU A 34 -8.88 9.71 -14.42
N GLY A 35 -9.79 8.98 -13.77
CA GLY A 35 -10.77 8.10 -14.45
C GLY A 35 -10.16 6.89 -15.17
N LYS A 36 -8.87 6.60 -14.97
CA LYS A 36 -8.15 5.49 -15.63
C LYS A 36 -8.15 4.19 -14.84
N SER A 37 -8.48 4.24 -13.55
CA SER A 37 -8.40 3.08 -12.64
C SER A 37 -9.79 2.50 -12.38
N LYS A 38 -9.97 1.21 -12.66
CA LYS A 38 -11.21 0.48 -12.35
C LYS A 38 -11.45 0.33 -10.84
N ASP A 39 -10.37 0.15 -10.08
CA ASP A 39 -10.40 0.02 -8.62
C ASP A 39 -9.52 1.12 -8.02
N VAL A 40 -10.16 2.19 -7.56
CA VAL A 40 -9.52 3.37 -6.98
C VAL A 40 -8.77 3.02 -5.71
N GLU A 41 -9.34 2.20 -4.83
CA GLU A 41 -8.71 1.85 -3.56
C GLU A 41 -7.51 0.94 -3.77
N LYS A 42 -7.59 0.00 -4.73
CA LYS A 42 -6.42 -0.80 -5.11
C LYS A 42 -5.33 0.09 -5.65
N ARG A 43 -5.66 1.01 -6.56
CA ARG A 43 -4.66 1.95 -7.09
C ARG A 43 -4.01 2.76 -5.98
N LEU A 44 -4.79 3.32 -5.07
CA LEU A 44 -4.32 4.09 -3.91
C LEU A 44 -3.32 3.29 -3.06
N ARG A 45 -3.62 2.02 -2.75
CA ARG A 45 -2.72 1.14 -1.97
C ARG A 45 -1.35 0.96 -2.63
N TRP A 46 -1.35 0.68 -3.93
CA TRP A 46 -0.13 0.43 -4.68
C TRP A 46 0.65 1.72 -4.97
N ASP A 47 -0.03 2.86 -5.14
CA ASP A 47 0.64 4.15 -5.23
C ASP A 47 1.32 4.51 -3.90
N MET A 48 0.68 4.28 -2.75
CA MET A 48 1.31 4.56 -1.45
C MET A 48 2.51 3.63 -1.20
N SER A 49 2.43 2.35 -1.60
CA SER A 49 3.60 1.47 -1.47
C SER A 49 4.77 1.92 -2.36
N TYR A 50 4.48 2.39 -3.58
CA TYR A 50 5.47 2.98 -4.47
C TYR A 50 6.10 4.25 -3.89
N TYR A 51 5.29 5.20 -3.42
CA TYR A 51 5.78 6.45 -2.83
C TYR A 51 6.55 6.24 -1.52
N ALA A 52 6.25 5.17 -0.78
CA ALA A 52 7.00 4.76 0.40
C ALA A 52 8.35 4.11 0.07
N GLY A 53 8.71 3.98 -1.22
CA GLY A 53 9.96 3.38 -1.67
C GLY A 53 10.01 1.85 -1.53
N LEU A 54 8.85 1.19 -1.37
CA LEU A 54 8.80 -0.25 -1.09
C LEU A 54 8.99 -1.13 -2.33
N SER A 55 8.93 -0.61 -3.56
CA SER A 55 8.91 -1.45 -4.77
C SER A 55 10.11 -2.39 -4.90
N ALA A 56 11.34 -1.87 -4.73
CA ALA A 56 12.54 -2.70 -4.77
C ALA A 56 12.59 -3.67 -3.57
N TRP A 57 12.25 -3.18 -2.39
CA TRP A 57 12.27 -3.98 -1.17
C TRP A 57 11.26 -5.14 -1.21
N ILE A 58 10.04 -4.93 -1.72
CA ILE A 58 9.03 -5.96 -1.95
C ILE A 58 9.55 -7.01 -2.92
N SER A 59 10.26 -6.57 -3.97
CA SER A 59 10.82 -7.48 -4.95
C SER A 59 11.85 -8.43 -4.35
N ASP A 60 12.76 -7.87 -3.55
CA ASP A 60 13.86 -8.65 -2.97
C ASP A 60 13.40 -9.50 -1.77
N ASN A 61 12.41 -9.02 -1.00
CA ASN A 61 12.08 -9.62 0.30
C ASN A 61 10.75 -10.36 0.33
N ILE A 62 9.76 -9.99 -0.49
CA ILE A 62 8.41 -10.59 -0.44
C ILE A 62 8.14 -11.55 -1.60
N TYR A 63 8.49 -11.18 -2.84
CA TYR A 63 8.25 -12.06 -3.99
C TYR A 63 8.90 -13.45 -3.91
N PRO A 64 9.99 -13.70 -3.15
CA PRO A 64 10.49 -15.06 -2.95
C PRO A 64 9.47 -16.03 -2.31
N TYR A 65 8.45 -15.55 -1.60
CA TYR A 65 7.50 -16.43 -0.90
C TYR A 65 6.01 -16.02 -1.02
N ALA A 66 5.71 -14.83 -1.54
CA ALA A 66 4.37 -14.29 -1.70
C ALA A 66 4.16 -13.73 -3.11
N ASN A 67 2.91 -13.37 -3.41
CA ASN A 67 2.49 -12.80 -4.69
C ASN A 67 1.67 -11.53 -4.45
N ASP A 68 1.21 -10.89 -5.52
CA ASP A 68 0.47 -9.63 -5.46
C ASP A 68 -0.81 -9.70 -4.62
N ASP A 69 -1.51 -10.83 -4.60
CA ASP A 69 -2.74 -10.98 -3.79
C ASP A 69 -2.44 -10.94 -2.29
N HIS A 70 -1.32 -11.56 -1.88
CA HIS A 70 -0.85 -11.52 -0.50
C HIS A 70 -0.37 -10.12 -0.11
N ILE A 71 0.33 -9.43 -1.01
CA ILE A 71 0.80 -8.06 -0.83
C ILE A 71 -0.39 -7.10 -0.73
N ASP A 72 -1.35 -7.18 -1.66
CA ASP A 72 -2.54 -6.32 -1.67
C ASP A 72 -3.39 -6.52 -0.42
N THR A 73 -3.50 -7.76 0.08
CA THR A 73 -4.15 -8.05 1.35
C THR A 73 -3.45 -7.36 2.53
N ALA A 74 -2.12 -7.36 2.57
CA ALA A 74 -1.35 -6.67 3.59
C ALA A 74 -1.53 -5.15 3.49
N LEU A 75 -1.35 -4.56 2.30
CA LEU A 75 -1.55 -3.12 2.06
C LEU A 75 -2.96 -2.66 2.45
N ARG A 76 -3.98 -3.48 2.19
CA ARG A 76 -5.36 -3.15 2.57
C ARG A 76 -5.56 -3.07 4.07
N ASN A 77 -4.91 -3.94 4.84
CA ASN A 77 -4.98 -3.88 6.30
C ASN A 77 -4.23 -2.66 6.84
N ILE A 78 -3.05 -2.36 6.28
CA ILE A 78 -2.27 -1.16 6.62
C ILE A 78 -3.12 0.10 6.42
N MET A 79 -3.80 0.23 5.28
CA MET A 79 -4.65 1.40 5.03
C MET A 79 -5.81 1.51 6.01
N LYS A 80 -6.47 0.40 6.36
CA LYS A 80 -7.54 0.40 7.37
C LYS A 80 -7.04 0.89 8.72
N GLU A 81 -5.87 0.45 9.14
CA GLU A 81 -5.25 0.86 10.41
C GLU A 81 -4.83 2.33 10.42
N LEU A 82 -4.53 2.93 9.26
CA LEU A 82 -4.20 4.36 9.16
C LEU A 82 -5.43 5.27 9.14
N THR A 83 -6.60 4.72 8.83
CA THR A 83 -7.87 5.46 8.72
C THR A 83 -8.88 5.12 9.82
N ALA A 84 -8.54 4.19 10.72
CA ALA A 84 -9.35 3.81 11.87
C ALA A 84 -9.16 4.81 13.03
#